data_AF-Q10YA2-F1
#
_entry.id   AF-Q10YA2-F1
#
_cell.length_a   1.000
_cell.length_b   1.000
_cell.length_c   1.000
_cell.angle_alpha   90.00
_cell.angle_beta   90.00
_cell.angle_gamma   90.00
#
_symmetry.space_group_name_H-M   'P 1'
#
loop_
_entity.id
_entity.type
_entity.pdbx_description
1 polymer ?
#
loop_
_entity_poly.entity_id
_entity_poly.type
_entity_poly.pdbx_seq_one_letter_code
_entity_poly.pdbx_strand_id
1 'polypeptide(L)'
;MRNSIDAGRLYELFRSCIVRIKTSKSFGTGFWVTPGHILTCVHVIEGNDHDSIEIVWKQNNYQCTEINIFQDADLALLKVEIESHPCVFLDEDALPGDELYSYGYPEQKRDGASITMICEGPTDNKRFLTVKDENVRPGFSGAPLFNQRTFMVCGVLKSERKFPVNGNVLRALGGQAIPTARIFDKWPNLKISNQEFHQKYQSWRKELEVTKQQEQNSPQYSAQYSINSSSENPRIQSLKNQKQRIESQIAELEKLSHLCNQDIKAETNLAKRNQLHTQMDNYSTEINELYDKVQQIIAQINKFQNT
;
A
#
# COMPACT_ATOMS: atom_id res chain seq x y z
N MET A 1 -20.75 -19.68 -18.69
CA MET A 1 -20.25 -18.30 -18.87
C MET A 1 -19.76 -17.84 -17.50
N ARG A 2 -18.45 -17.62 -17.35
CA ARG A 2 -17.81 -17.32 -16.06
C ARG A 2 -18.14 -15.88 -15.66
N ASN A 3 -18.67 -15.68 -14.46
CA ASN A 3 -18.81 -14.37 -13.82
C ASN A 3 -17.41 -13.76 -13.67
N SER A 4 -17.05 -12.83 -14.57
CA SER A 4 -15.87 -11.98 -14.42
C SER A 4 -16.14 -10.96 -13.33
N ILE A 5 -15.24 -10.91 -12.36
CA ILE A 5 -15.28 -10.14 -11.11
C ILE A 5 -15.40 -8.62 -11.37
N ASP A 6 -16.29 -7.92 -10.65
CA ASP A 6 -16.59 -6.48 -10.81
C ASP A 6 -15.56 -5.55 -10.14
N ALA A 7 -14.56 -6.10 -9.45
CA ALA A 7 -13.39 -5.35 -8.96
C ALA A 7 -12.74 -4.51 -10.07
N GLY A 8 -12.88 -4.93 -11.33
CA GLY A 8 -12.43 -4.20 -12.52
C GLY A 8 -12.84 -2.72 -12.52
N ARG A 9 -14.04 -2.36 -12.03
CA ARG A 9 -14.50 -0.96 -11.99
C ARG A 9 -13.67 -0.07 -11.10
N LEU A 10 -13.23 -0.58 -9.95
CA LEU A 10 -12.41 0.19 -9.03
C LEU A 10 -10.99 0.37 -9.57
N TYR A 11 -10.44 -0.66 -10.23
CA TYR A 11 -9.17 -0.54 -10.95
C TYR A 11 -9.26 0.40 -12.17
N GLU A 12 -10.39 0.41 -12.88
CA GLU A 12 -10.68 1.35 -13.97
C GLU A 12 -10.80 2.79 -13.44
N LEU A 13 -11.53 2.98 -12.34
CA LEU A 13 -11.63 4.27 -11.65
C LEU A 13 -10.25 4.75 -11.20
N PHE A 14 -9.47 3.90 -10.54
CA PHE A 14 -8.09 4.20 -10.15
C PHE A 14 -7.25 4.62 -11.37
N ARG A 15 -7.24 3.83 -12.45
CA ARG A 15 -6.50 4.17 -13.69
C ARG A 15 -6.96 5.49 -14.29
N SER A 16 -8.25 5.80 -14.19
CA SER A 16 -8.81 7.05 -14.70
C SER A 16 -8.34 8.30 -13.93
N CYS A 17 -7.74 8.13 -12.75
CA CYS A 17 -7.13 9.21 -11.98
C CYS A 17 -5.68 9.50 -12.38
N ILE A 18 -5.07 8.71 -13.27
CA ILE A 18 -3.62 8.73 -13.50
C ILE A 18 -3.29 9.48 -14.79
N VAL A 19 -2.32 10.37 -14.70
CA VAL A 19 -1.86 11.23 -15.79
C VAL A 19 -0.43 10.86 -16.18
N ARG A 20 -0.09 11.07 -17.45
CA ARG A 20 1.29 11.03 -17.91
C ARG A 20 1.87 12.42 -17.84
N ILE A 21 3.08 12.54 -17.29
CA ILE A 21 3.82 13.80 -17.26
C ILE A 21 5.00 13.68 -18.20
N LYS A 22 5.19 14.71 -19.04
CA LYS A 22 6.36 14.83 -19.90
C LYS A 22 6.98 16.20 -19.74
N THR A 23 8.30 16.22 -19.74
CA THR A 23 9.09 17.43 -19.85
C THR A 23 10.10 17.28 -20.98
N SER A 24 10.87 18.33 -21.25
CA SER A 24 11.94 18.28 -22.26
C SER A 24 13.04 17.25 -21.94
N LYS A 25 13.21 16.89 -20.67
CA LYS A 25 14.32 16.06 -20.16
C LYS A 25 13.90 14.74 -19.53
N SER A 26 12.63 14.64 -19.12
CA SER A 26 12.15 13.54 -18.29
C SER A 26 10.70 13.19 -18.63
N PHE A 27 10.28 12.01 -18.18
CA PHE A 27 8.90 11.55 -18.26
C PHE A 27 8.57 10.78 -16.98
N GLY A 28 7.30 10.82 -16.60
CA GLY A 28 6.85 10.16 -15.40
C GLY A 28 5.34 10.04 -15.34
N THR A 29 4.88 9.71 -14.16
CA THR A 29 3.47 9.54 -13.85
C THR A 29 3.07 10.57 -12.82
N GLY A 30 1.83 11.03 -12.88
CA GLY A 30 1.18 11.72 -11.77
C GLY A 30 -0.24 11.21 -11.61
N PHE A 31 -0.94 11.71 -10.59
CA PHE A 31 -2.33 11.35 -10.37
C PHE A 31 -3.11 12.45 -9.65
N TRP A 32 -4.40 12.53 -9.97
CA TRP A 32 -5.33 13.47 -9.37
C TRP A 32 -5.62 13.13 -7.91
N VAL A 33 -5.46 14.10 -7.02
CA VAL A 33 -5.68 13.93 -5.57
C VAL A 33 -6.81 14.77 -5.00
N THR A 34 -7.05 15.95 -5.57
CA THR A 34 -8.19 16.81 -5.30
C THR A 34 -8.53 17.56 -6.60
N PRO A 35 -9.71 18.21 -6.72
CA PRO A 35 -10.03 19.00 -7.91
C PRO A 35 -8.90 19.96 -8.29
N GLY A 36 -8.42 19.87 -9.53
CA GLY A 36 -7.36 20.71 -10.07
C GLY A 36 -5.94 20.39 -9.58
N HIS A 37 -5.73 19.33 -8.79
CA HIS A 37 -4.42 19.04 -8.21
C HIS A 37 -3.91 17.64 -8.55
N ILE A 38 -2.65 17.59 -9.02
CA ILE A 38 -1.91 16.36 -9.36
C ILE A 38 -0.70 16.23 -8.44
N LEU A 39 -0.47 15.03 -7.91
CA LEU A 39 0.82 14.68 -7.31
C LEU A 39 1.73 13.96 -8.29
N THR A 40 3.02 14.25 -8.20
CA THR A 40 4.11 13.52 -8.87
C THR A 40 5.41 13.62 -8.05
N CYS A 41 6.52 13.09 -8.57
CA CYS A 41 7.83 13.28 -7.99
C CYS A 41 8.52 14.55 -8.50
N VAL A 42 9.38 15.17 -7.67
CA VAL A 42 10.11 16.38 -8.08
C VAL A 42 11.05 16.09 -9.24
N HIS A 43 11.79 14.98 -9.18
CA HIS A 43 12.73 14.61 -10.24
C HIS A 43 12.07 14.34 -11.61
N VAL A 44 10.74 14.16 -11.67
CA VAL A 44 10.01 14.06 -12.94
C VAL A 44 9.92 15.42 -13.62
N ILE A 45 9.82 16.50 -12.84
CA ILE A 45 9.62 17.88 -13.32
C ILE A 45 10.87 18.77 -13.15
N GLU A 46 11.95 18.25 -12.56
CA GLU A 46 13.13 19.03 -12.18
C GLU A 46 13.73 19.80 -13.36
N GLY A 47 14.06 21.08 -13.11
CA GLY A 47 14.67 21.96 -14.10
C GLY A 47 13.74 22.41 -15.24
N ASN A 48 12.43 22.34 -15.03
CA ASN A 48 11.39 22.80 -15.94
C ASN A 48 10.45 23.77 -15.20
N ASP A 49 10.08 24.87 -15.87
CA ASP A 49 9.03 25.77 -15.39
C ASP A 49 7.65 25.19 -15.74
N HIS A 50 6.59 25.71 -15.10
CA HIS A 50 5.22 25.22 -15.29
C HIS A 50 4.77 25.13 -16.75
N ASP A 51 5.15 26.10 -17.59
CA ASP A 51 4.83 26.12 -19.04
C ASP A 51 5.48 24.99 -19.86
N SER A 52 6.50 24.32 -19.29
CA SER A 52 7.25 23.27 -19.97
C SER A 52 6.88 21.85 -19.52
N ILE A 53 5.84 21.73 -18.69
CA ILE A 53 5.31 20.46 -18.18
C ILE A 53 4.04 20.09 -18.95
N GLU A 54 4.14 19.13 -19.87
CA GLU A 54 2.99 18.57 -20.57
C GLU A 54 2.32 17.49 -19.71
N ILE A 55 1.05 17.69 -19.37
CA ILE A 55 0.23 16.72 -18.65
C ILE A 55 -0.76 16.09 -19.63
N VAL A 56 -0.63 14.78 -19.88
CA VAL A 56 -1.51 14.04 -20.78
C VAL A 56 -2.50 13.20 -19.98
N TRP A 57 -3.79 13.43 -20.18
CA TRP A 57 -4.87 12.69 -19.53
C TRP A 57 -6.03 12.44 -20.48
N LYS A 58 -6.45 11.16 -20.62
CA LYS A 58 -7.52 10.73 -21.53
C LYS A 58 -7.38 11.31 -22.95
N GLN A 59 -6.16 11.25 -23.50
CA GLN A 59 -5.79 11.78 -24.83
C GLN A 59 -5.85 13.31 -24.97
N ASN A 60 -6.16 14.04 -23.89
CA ASN A 60 -6.09 15.50 -23.86
C ASN A 60 -4.78 15.95 -23.21
N ASN A 61 -4.31 17.12 -23.62
CA ASN A 61 -3.12 17.76 -23.05
C ASN A 61 -3.56 18.94 -22.19
N TYR A 62 -2.93 19.04 -21.02
CA TYR A 62 -3.14 20.10 -20.04
C TYR A 62 -1.80 20.73 -19.67
N GLN A 63 -1.87 21.98 -19.22
CA GLN A 63 -0.72 22.74 -18.75
C GLN A 63 -0.85 22.97 -17.24
N CYS A 64 0.29 22.95 -16.57
CA CYS A 64 0.40 23.27 -15.16
C CYS A 64 0.33 24.79 -14.99
N THR A 65 -0.44 25.29 -14.01
CA THR A 65 -0.49 26.72 -13.68
C THR A 65 0.30 27.08 -12.42
N GLU A 66 0.54 26.12 -11.53
CA GLU A 66 1.30 26.33 -10.30
C GLU A 66 2.02 25.04 -9.87
N ILE A 67 3.23 25.18 -9.34
CA ILE A 67 4.03 24.06 -8.81
C ILE A 67 4.37 24.35 -7.35
N ASN A 68 3.98 23.44 -6.45
CA ASN A 68 4.38 23.45 -5.05
C ASN A 68 5.26 22.23 -4.74
N ILE A 69 6.51 22.48 -4.32
CA ILE A 69 7.54 21.44 -4.16
C ILE A 69 7.76 21.08 -2.68
N PHE A 70 7.92 19.79 -2.44
CA PHE A 70 8.47 19.23 -1.22
C PHE A 70 9.73 18.41 -1.50
N GLN A 71 10.86 19.12 -1.57
CA GLN A 71 12.15 18.56 -1.98
C GLN A 71 12.59 17.37 -1.11
N ASP A 72 12.41 17.45 0.21
CA ASP A 72 12.87 16.40 1.15
C ASP A 72 12.22 15.04 0.88
N ALA A 73 10.94 15.03 0.49
CA ALA A 73 10.20 13.81 0.17
C ALA A 73 10.21 13.48 -1.32
N ASP A 74 10.79 14.32 -2.18
CA ASP A 74 10.71 14.18 -3.65
C ASP A 74 9.25 14.15 -4.15
N LEU A 75 8.42 15.07 -3.64
CA LEU A 75 7.03 15.28 -4.07
C LEU A 75 6.81 16.68 -4.68
N ALA A 76 6.02 16.74 -5.74
CA ALA A 76 5.52 17.97 -6.31
C ALA A 76 3.98 17.91 -6.45
N LEU A 77 3.32 18.99 -6.05
CA LEU A 77 1.89 19.21 -6.23
C LEU A 77 1.70 20.22 -7.35
N LEU A 78 1.09 19.78 -8.45
CA LEU A 78 0.82 20.58 -9.64
C LEU A 78 -0.63 21.04 -9.64
N LYS A 79 -0.88 22.29 -10.02
CA LYS A 79 -2.21 22.83 -10.25
C LYS A 79 -2.55 22.85 -11.74
N VAL A 80 -3.77 22.47 -12.10
CA VAL A 80 -4.32 22.52 -13.46
C VAL A 80 -5.73 23.09 -13.39
N GLU A 81 -6.09 23.94 -14.35
CA GLU A 81 -7.41 24.61 -14.41
C GLU A 81 -8.52 23.68 -14.95
N ILE A 82 -8.67 22.50 -14.35
CA ILE A 82 -9.80 21.60 -14.55
C ILE A 82 -10.22 21.00 -13.21
N GLU A 83 -11.52 20.92 -12.95
CA GLU A 83 -12.03 20.33 -11.71
C GLU A 83 -12.86 19.06 -11.93
N SER A 84 -13.27 18.80 -13.19
CA SER A 84 -14.09 17.65 -13.57
C SER A 84 -13.21 16.43 -13.90
N HIS A 85 -12.75 15.76 -12.86
CA HIS A 85 -11.98 14.52 -12.96
C HIS A 85 -12.17 13.67 -11.69
N PRO A 86 -11.99 12.34 -11.76
CA PRO A 86 -11.93 11.52 -10.56
C PRO A 86 -10.61 11.79 -9.82
N CYS A 87 -10.61 11.55 -8.52
CA CYS A 87 -9.41 11.61 -7.68
C CYS A 87 -9.19 10.26 -6.99
N VAL A 88 -7.95 9.90 -6.72
CA VAL A 88 -7.66 8.74 -5.87
C VAL A 88 -8.15 8.97 -4.45
N PHE A 89 -8.52 7.91 -3.73
CA PHE A 89 -8.79 8.00 -2.29
C PHE A 89 -7.52 7.67 -1.52
N LEU A 90 -7.02 8.61 -0.72
CA LEU A 90 -5.77 8.47 0.03
C LEU A 90 -6.02 7.85 1.41
N ASP A 91 -5.12 6.97 1.83
CA ASP A 91 -5.03 6.40 3.19
C ASP A 91 -3.57 6.28 3.60
N GLU A 92 -3.27 6.20 4.90
CA GLU A 92 -1.92 6.04 5.46
C GLU A 92 -1.57 4.58 5.74
N ASP A 93 -2.56 3.68 5.62
CA ASP A 93 -2.39 2.27 5.93
C ASP A 93 -1.61 1.51 4.84
N ALA A 94 -0.40 1.09 5.21
CA ALA A 94 0.46 0.20 4.44
C ALA A 94 1.21 -0.73 5.40
N LEU A 95 0.86 -2.02 5.37
CA LEU A 95 1.45 -3.04 6.23
C LEU A 95 2.44 -3.91 5.44
N PRO A 96 3.50 -4.43 6.09
CA PRO A 96 4.32 -5.47 5.49
C PRO A 96 3.45 -6.66 5.05
N GLY A 97 3.67 -7.13 3.82
CA GLY A 97 2.88 -8.19 3.20
C GLY A 97 1.68 -7.71 2.39
N ASP A 98 1.29 -6.43 2.48
CA ASP A 98 0.23 -5.90 1.63
C ASP A 98 0.60 -6.01 0.15
N GLU A 99 -0.35 -6.48 -0.66
CA GLU A 99 -0.23 -6.48 -2.10
C GLU A 99 -0.61 -5.10 -2.64
N LEU A 100 0.32 -4.50 -3.39
CA LEU A 100 0.21 -3.15 -3.90
C LEU A 100 0.14 -3.19 -5.43
N TYR A 101 -0.90 -2.58 -5.98
CA TYR A 101 -1.04 -2.37 -7.41
C TYR A 101 -0.60 -0.95 -7.78
N SER A 102 0.02 -0.79 -8.94
CA SER A 102 0.30 0.54 -9.50
C SER A 102 0.08 0.55 -11.01
N TYR A 103 -0.15 1.75 -11.53
CA TYR A 103 -0.25 1.99 -12.95
C TYR A 103 0.47 3.29 -13.28
N GLY A 104 1.29 3.26 -14.32
CA GLY A 104 2.10 4.41 -14.73
C GLY A 104 2.47 4.35 -16.19
N TYR A 105 3.28 5.30 -16.63
CA TYR A 105 3.61 5.51 -18.04
C TYR A 105 5.11 5.34 -18.31
N PRO A 106 5.63 4.09 -18.33
CA PRO A 106 7.01 3.84 -18.71
C PRO A 106 7.25 4.17 -20.20
N GLU A 107 8.48 4.55 -20.55
CA GLU A 107 8.84 5.13 -21.85
C GLU A 107 8.28 4.36 -23.05
N GLN A 108 8.44 3.03 -23.01
CA GLN A 108 8.11 2.12 -24.11
C GLN A 108 6.62 1.80 -24.21
N LYS A 109 5.79 2.20 -23.23
CA LYS A 109 4.35 1.92 -23.20
C LYS A 109 3.56 3.21 -23.08
N ARG A 110 3.23 3.81 -24.23
CA ARG A 110 2.50 5.08 -24.30
C ARG A 110 1.12 5.00 -23.65
N ASP A 111 0.47 3.85 -23.72
CA ASP A 111 -0.85 3.63 -23.12
C ASP A 111 -0.79 3.41 -21.60
N GLY A 112 0.40 3.23 -21.04
CA GLY A 112 0.63 2.92 -19.64
C GLY A 112 0.86 1.43 -19.37
N ALA A 113 1.18 1.10 -18.12
CA ALA A 113 1.50 -0.24 -17.68
C ALA A 113 1.09 -0.46 -16.23
N SER A 114 0.50 -1.61 -15.97
CA SER A 114 0.24 -2.12 -14.63
C SER A 114 1.45 -2.85 -14.07
N ILE A 115 1.67 -2.71 -12.77
CA ILE A 115 2.61 -3.52 -11.98
C ILE A 115 1.98 -3.89 -10.64
N THR A 116 2.43 -5.01 -10.08
CA THR A 116 2.00 -5.47 -8.74
C THR A 116 3.23 -5.79 -7.91
N MET A 117 3.25 -5.37 -6.66
CA MET A 117 4.38 -5.47 -5.75
C MET A 117 3.91 -5.88 -4.36
N ILE A 118 4.86 -6.30 -3.52
CA ILE A 118 4.59 -6.56 -2.10
C ILE A 118 5.27 -5.48 -1.26
N CYS A 119 4.53 -4.93 -0.29
CA CYS A 119 5.07 -4.04 0.73
C CYS A 119 5.99 -4.79 1.69
N GLU A 120 7.23 -4.34 1.87
CA GLU A 120 8.14 -4.84 2.92
C GLU A 120 8.07 -4.00 4.20
N GLY A 121 7.40 -2.85 4.14
CA GLY A 121 7.26 -1.91 5.27
C GLY A 121 8.13 -0.65 5.13
N PRO A 122 8.12 0.20 6.16
CA PRO A 122 8.88 1.45 6.16
C PRO A 122 10.39 1.22 6.23
N THR A 123 11.17 2.14 5.66
CA THR A 123 12.61 2.22 5.91
C THR A 123 12.89 2.58 7.37
N ASP A 124 14.11 2.33 7.87
CA ASP A 124 14.47 2.60 9.27
C ASP A 124 14.24 4.06 9.68
N ASN A 125 14.51 5.00 8.77
CA ASN A 125 14.25 6.43 8.99
C ASN A 125 12.78 6.84 8.77
N LYS A 126 11.90 5.88 8.45
CA LYS A 126 10.46 6.02 8.19
C LYS A 126 10.09 7.00 7.07
N ARG A 127 11.04 7.40 6.24
CA ARG A 127 10.81 8.36 5.15
C ARG A 127 10.18 7.72 3.91
N PHE A 128 10.41 6.42 3.71
CA PHE A 128 9.95 5.69 2.53
C PHE A 128 9.34 4.36 2.93
N LEU A 129 8.50 3.80 2.05
CA LEU A 129 8.10 2.41 2.04
C LEU A 129 9.02 1.64 1.10
N THR A 130 9.36 0.41 1.48
CA THR A 130 10.08 -0.53 0.63
C THR A 130 9.10 -1.48 -0.02
N VAL A 131 9.24 -1.68 -1.34
CA VAL A 131 8.45 -2.65 -2.10
C VAL A 131 9.37 -3.62 -2.86
N LYS A 132 8.87 -4.81 -3.16
CA LYS A 132 9.62 -5.89 -3.84
C LYS A 132 8.81 -6.60 -4.93
N ASP A 133 9.46 -7.59 -5.55
CA ASP A 133 8.91 -8.60 -6.47
C ASP A 133 8.51 -8.10 -7.87
N GLU A 134 8.79 -6.84 -8.20
CA GLU A 134 8.59 -6.31 -9.56
C GLU A 134 9.68 -5.31 -9.95
N ASN A 135 9.91 -5.20 -11.26
CA ASN A 135 10.85 -4.26 -11.83
C ASN A 135 10.19 -2.88 -11.99
N VAL A 136 10.46 -1.97 -11.05
CA VAL A 136 10.00 -0.57 -11.12
C VAL A 136 10.83 0.18 -12.18
N ARG A 137 10.31 0.28 -13.40
CA ARG A 137 11.05 0.88 -14.53
C ARG A 137 10.93 2.42 -14.55
N PRO A 138 11.85 3.13 -15.25
CA PRO A 138 11.69 4.55 -15.55
C PRO A 138 10.29 4.87 -16.11
N GLY A 139 9.72 5.97 -15.62
CA GLY A 139 8.36 6.42 -15.94
C GLY A 139 7.29 6.02 -14.91
N PHE A 140 7.55 5.07 -14.01
CA PHE A 140 6.70 4.82 -12.84
C PHE A 140 6.88 5.83 -11.71
N SER A 141 7.95 6.63 -11.75
CA SER A 141 8.15 7.72 -10.79
C SER A 141 6.92 8.65 -10.77
N GLY A 142 6.40 8.90 -9.58
CA GLY A 142 5.17 9.64 -9.34
C GLY A 142 3.87 8.84 -9.46
N ALA A 143 3.93 7.54 -9.81
CA ALA A 143 2.74 6.70 -9.89
C ALA A 143 2.19 6.36 -8.50
N PRO A 144 0.85 6.32 -8.32
CA PRO A 144 0.25 5.99 -7.03
C PRO A 144 0.39 4.49 -6.71
N LEU A 145 0.56 4.18 -5.42
CA LEU A 145 0.50 2.82 -4.86
C LEU A 145 -0.89 2.55 -4.30
N PHE A 146 -1.67 1.73 -5.00
CA PHE A 146 -2.99 1.28 -4.59
C PHE A 146 -2.88 0.04 -3.72
N ASN A 147 -3.26 0.15 -2.45
CA ASN A 147 -3.26 -0.96 -1.51
C ASN A 147 -4.50 -1.83 -1.80
N GLN A 148 -4.29 -3.08 -2.21
CA GLN A 148 -5.40 -3.97 -2.58
C GLN A 148 -6.24 -4.43 -1.37
N ARG A 149 -5.71 -4.31 -0.14
CA ARG A 149 -6.47 -4.61 1.09
C ARG A 149 -7.41 -3.47 1.47
N THR A 150 -6.96 -2.22 1.36
CA THR A 150 -7.77 -1.06 1.76
C THR A 150 -8.54 -0.46 0.59
N PHE A 151 -8.13 -0.78 -0.63
CA PHE A 151 -8.56 -0.18 -1.89
C PHE A 151 -8.41 1.35 -1.92
N MET A 152 -7.35 1.83 -1.28
CA MET A 152 -6.97 3.23 -1.21
C MET A 152 -5.48 3.37 -1.56
N VAL A 153 -5.07 4.57 -1.93
CA VAL A 153 -3.68 4.87 -2.28
C VAL A 153 -2.90 5.16 -1.00
N CYS A 154 -1.82 4.41 -0.78
CA CYS A 154 -1.00 4.47 0.43
C CYS A 154 0.40 5.05 0.21
N GLY A 155 0.76 5.35 -1.04
CA GLY A 155 2.04 5.99 -1.35
C GLY A 155 2.22 6.38 -2.80
N VAL A 156 3.40 6.91 -3.11
CA VAL A 156 3.83 7.36 -4.44
C VAL A 156 5.14 6.68 -4.81
N LEU A 157 5.18 5.93 -5.90
CA LEU A 157 6.40 5.30 -6.40
C LEU A 157 7.45 6.37 -6.71
N LYS A 158 8.66 6.14 -6.21
CA LYS A 158 9.76 7.11 -6.34
C LYS A 158 10.88 6.57 -7.22
N SER A 159 11.38 5.37 -6.91
CA SER A 159 12.55 4.83 -7.59
C SER A 159 12.62 3.32 -7.52
N GLU A 160 13.34 2.72 -8.46
CA GLU A 160 13.76 1.33 -8.40
C GLU A 160 14.73 1.08 -7.23
N ARG A 161 14.84 -0.19 -6.85
CA ARG A 161 15.81 -0.65 -5.87
C ARG A 161 17.20 -0.64 -6.50
N LYS A 162 18.08 0.24 -6.02
CA LYS A 162 19.43 0.42 -6.58
C LYS A 162 20.45 -0.63 -6.12
N PHE A 163 20.17 -1.41 -5.07
CA PHE A 163 21.11 -2.38 -4.50
C PHE A 163 20.46 -3.73 -4.17
N PRO A 164 21.09 -4.86 -4.52
CA PRO A 164 20.60 -6.18 -4.14
C PRO A 164 20.66 -6.38 -2.62
N VAL A 165 19.60 -6.96 -2.05
CA VAL A 165 19.58 -7.33 -0.63
C VAL A 165 20.55 -8.49 -0.39
N ASN A 166 21.53 -8.29 0.49
CA ASN A 166 22.54 -9.29 0.88
C ASN A 166 23.34 -9.90 -0.29
N GLY A 167 23.61 -9.11 -1.34
CA GLY A 167 24.39 -9.58 -2.50
C GLY A 167 23.64 -10.55 -3.43
N ASN A 168 22.35 -10.80 -3.18
CA ASN A 168 21.54 -11.66 -4.03
C ASN A 168 20.85 -10.83 -5.14
N VAL A 169 21.34 -10.97 -6.37
CA VAL A 169 20.85 -10.27 -7.57
C VAL A 169 19.36 -10.56 -7.83
N LEU A 170 18.85 -11.74 -7.44
CA LEU A 170 17.42 -12.09 -7.60
C LEU A 170 16.51 -11.31 -6.62
N ARG A 171 17.07 -10.73 -5.54
CA ARG A 171 16.35 -9.84 -4.60
C ARG A 171 16.52 -8.35 -4.90
N ALA A 172 17.05 -8.02 -6.08
CA ALA A 172 17.21 -6.65 -6.55
C ALA A 172 15.90 -6.04 -7.08
N LEU A 173 14.86 -6.86 -7.34
CA LEU A 173 13.55 -6.35 -7.76
C LEU A 173 12.83 -5.61 -6.63
N GLY A 174 12.13 -4.55 -6.98
CA GLY A 174 11.45 -3.66 -6.05
C GLY A 174 11.79 -2.20 -6.24
N GLY A 175 11.49 -1.43 -5.20
CA GLY A 175 11.67 0.01 -5.22
C GLY A 175 11.43 0.65 -3.87
N GLN A 176 11.46 1.98 -3.90
CA GLN A 176 11.06 2.83 -2.80
C GLN A 176 9.86 3.66 -3.21
N ALA A 177 8.98 3.91 -2.25
CA ALA A 177 7.84 4.78 -2.40
C ALA A 177 7.73 5.75 -1.23
N ILE A 178 7.10 6.88 -1.48
CA ILE A 178 6.86 7.93 -0.50
C ILE A 178 5.49 7.65 0.13
N PRO A 179 5.39 7.36 1.45
CA PRO A 179 4.10 7.10 2.08
C PRO A 179 3.24 8.37 2.09
N THR A 180 1.93 8.20 1.99
CA THR A 180 0.95 9.31 2.02
C THR A 180 1.01 10.17 3.26
N ALA A 181 1.45 9.61 4.40
CA ALA A 181 1.74 10.39 5.61
C ALA A 181 2.66 11.60 5.31
N ARG A 182 3.65 11.45 4.42
CA ARG A 182 4.55 12.55 4.01
C ARG A 182 3.85 13.62 3.19
N ILE A 183 2.82 13.25 2.42
CA ILE A 183 1.97 14.22 1.71
C ILE A 183 1.22 15.07 2.74
N PHE A 184 0.65 14.44 3.76
CA PHE A 184 -0.14 15.12 4.79
C PHE A 184 0.72 15.96 5.74
N ASP A 185 1.96 15.56 6.02
CA ASP A 185 2.93 16.37 6.75
C ASP A 185 3.15 17.74 6.08
N LYS A 186 3.21 17.75 4.73
CA LYS A 186 3.46 18.97 3.95
C LYS A 186 2.18 19.75 3.64
N TRP A 187 1.12 19.05 3.25
CA TRP A 187 -0.14 19.62 2.82
C TRP A 187 -1.30 19.01 3.63
N PRO A 188 -1.46 19.39 4.91
CA PRO A 188 -2.48 18.79 5.79
C PRO A 188 -3.91 19.01 5.27
N ASN A 189 -4.16 20.16 4.65
CA ASN A 189 -5.46 20.47 4.03
C ASN A 189 -5.81 19.52 2.87
N LEU A 190 -4.82 18.90 2.22
CA LEU A 190 -5.05 17.95 1.14
C LEU A 190 -5.78 16.71 1.64
N LYS A 191 -5.52 16.27 2.88
CA LYS A 191 -6.27 15.17 3.52
C LYS A 191 -7.76 15.52 3.65
N ILE A 192 -8.04 16.72 4.14
CA ILE A 192 -9.41 17.22 4.34
C ILE A 192 -10.12 17.32 2.98
N SER A 193 -9.52 18.01 2.01
CA SER A 193 -10.11 18.18 0.68
C SER A 193 -10.28 16.87 -0.09
N ASN A 194 -9.37 15.89 0.09
CA ASN A 194 -9.53 14.55 -0.49
C ASN A 194 -10.75 13.83 0.14
N GLN A 195 -10.89 13.90 1.46
CA GLN A 195 -12.05 13.32 2.15
C GLN A 195 -13.37 13.98 1.74
N GLU A 196 -13.41 15.30 1.66
CA GLU A 196 -14.58 16.07 1.19
C GLU A 196 -14.96 15.72 -0.25
N PHE A 197 -13.97 15.57 -1.15
CA PHE A 197 -14.20 15.11 -2.51
C PHE A 197 -14.91 13.75 -2.52
N HIS A 198 -14.42 12.78 -1.74
CA HIS A 198 -15.02 11.44 -1.69
C HIS A 198 -16.33 11.37 -0.89
N GLN A 199 -16.65 12.37 -0.08
CA GLN A 199 -17.97 12.54 0.51
C GLN A 199 -18.98 13.08 -0.52
N LYS A 200 -18.57 14.08 -1.31
CA LYS A 200 -19.39 14.71 -2.35
C LYS A 200 -19.60 13.79 -3.56
N TYR A 201 -18.53 13.15 -4.03
CA TYR A 201 -18.52 12.27 -5.21
C TYR A 201 -18.33 10.82 -4.76
N GLN A 202 -19.45 10.15 -4.53
CA GLN A 202 -19.47 8.81 -3.94
C GLN A 202 -19.06 7.67 -4.88
N SER A 203 -18.56 7.92 -6.09
CA SER A 203 -18.20 6.86 -7.05
C SER A 203 -17.22 5.86 -6.43
N TRP A 204 -16.12 6.33 -5.85
CA TRP A 204 -15.14 5.46 -5.19
C TRP A 204 -15.73 4.70 -4.00
N ARG A 205 -16.54 5.38 -3.16
CA ARG A 205 -17.15 4.75 -1.98
C ARG A 205 -18.16 3.67 -2.35
N LYS A 206 -18.97 3.90 -3.39
CA LYS A 206 -19.91 2.90 -3.91
C LYS A 206 -19.17 1.70 -4.46
N GLU A 207 -18.14 1.91 -5.28
CA GLU A 207 -17.32 0.81 -5.81
C GLU A 207 -16.57 0.07 -4.68
N LEU A 208 -16.12 0.77 -3.63
CA LEU A 208 -15.52 0.17 -2.44
C LEU A 208 -16.52 -0.72 -1.69
N GLU A 209 -17.75 -0.25 -1.47
CA GLU A 209 -18.81 -1.03 -0.82
C GLU A 209 -19.15 -2.28 -1.64
N VAL A 210 -19.31 -2.12 -2.96
CA VAL A 210 -19.56 -3.24 -3.88
C VAL A 210 -18.40 -4.24 -3.84
N THR A 211 -17.15 -3.75 -3.92
CA THR A 211 -15.96 -4.61 -3.90
C THR A 211 -15.85 -5.35 -2.57
N LYS A 212 -16.05 -4.69 -1.43
CA LYS A 212 -16.03 -5.34 -0.09
C LYS A 212 -17.16 -6.34 0.09
N GLN A 213 -18.37 -6.02 -0.38
CA GLN A 213 -19.49 -6.96 -0.36
C GLN A 213 -19.21 -8.16 -1.28
N GLN A 214 -18.57 -7.95 -2.42
CA GLN A 214 -18.17 -9.01 -3.33
C GLN A 214 -17.01 -9.83 -2.79
N GLU A 215 -16.05 -9.24 -2.08
CA GLU A 215 -15.07 -10.03 -1.33
C GLU A 215 -15.81 -10.90 -0.34
N GLN A 216 -16.73 -10.36 0.47
CA GLN A 216 -17.51 -11.14 1.42
C GLN A 216 -18.43 -12.21 0.76
N ASN A 217 -18.91 -11.96 -0.46
CA ASN A 217 -19.88 -12.82 -1.17
C ASN A 217 -19.27 -13.70 -2.28
N SER A 218 -18.01 -13.49 -2.69
CA SER A 218 -17.36 -14.26 -3.75
C SER A 218 -17.29 -15.72 -3.34
N PRO A 219 -17.46 -16.68 -4.27
CA PRO A 219 -17.22 -18.09 -3.98
C PRO A 219 -15.78 -18.40 -3.57
N GLN A 220 -14.85 -17.44 -3.51
CA GLN A 220 -13.55 -17.61 -2.82
C GLN A 220 -13.60 -17.27 -1.32
N TYR A 221 -14.58 -16.48 -0.88
CA TYR A 221 -14.88 -16.18 0.53
C TYR A 221 -16.02 -17.06 1.06
N SER A 222 -17.03 -17.36 0.24
CA SER A 222 -18.01 -18.41 0.52
C SER A 222 -17.49 -19.82 0.20
N ALA A 223 -16.34 -20.02 -0.47
CA ALA A 223 -15.56 -21.28 -0.39
C ALA A 223 -14.41 -21.25 0.63
N GLN A 224 -14.17 -20.14 1.32
CA GLN A 224 -13.46 -20.19 2.61
C GLN A 224 -14.37 -20.72 3.74
N TYR A 225 -15.69 -20.82 3.52
CA TYR A 225 -16.63 -21.43 4.47
C TYR A 225 -17.63 -22.44 3.88
N SER A 226 -17.67 -22.69 2.57
CA SER A 226 -18.55 -23.69 1.94
C SER A 226 -18.07 -24.08 0.53
N ILE A 227 -17.04 -24.93 0.45
CA ILE A 227 -16.98 -26.16 -0.36
C ILE A 227 -15.74 -26.90 0.14
N ASN A 228 -15.97 -27.75 1.13
CA ASN A 228 -15.18 -28.94 1.40
C ASN A 228 -16.13 -30.13 1.28
N SER A 229 -16.37 -30.53 0.04
CA SER A 229 -16.86 -31.86 -0.31
C SER A 229 -16.27 -32.17 -1.68
N SER A 230 -15.00 -32.54 -1.80
CA SER A 230 -14.34 -33.72 -1.25
C SER A 230 -12.93 -33.68 -1.89
N SER A 231 -11.78 -33.84 -1.23
CA SER A 231 -11.40 -34.43 0.05
C SER A 231 -10.22 -33.62 0.62
N GLU A 232 -10.47 -32.57 1.40
CA GLU A 232 -9.38 -31.97 2.19
C GLU A 232 -9.01 -32.93 3.31
N ASN A 233 -7.71 -33.23 3.39
CA ASN A 233 -7.11 -33.99 4.48
C ASN A 233 -7.53 -33.35 5.82
N PRO A 234 -8.34 -34.02 6.68
CA PRO A 234 -8.85 -33.44 7.93
C PRO A 234 -7.75 -32.87 8.84
N ARG A 235 -6.52 -33.38 8.67
CA ARG A 235 -5.34 -32.94 9.39
C ARG A 235 -4.87 -31.54 8.96
N ILE A 236 -4.95 -31.20 7.67
CA ILE A 236 -4.62 -29.86 7.17
C ILE A 236 -5.59 -28.82 7.74
N GLN A 237 -6.89 -29.13 7.75
CA GLN A 237 -7.89 -28.20 8.29
C GLN A 237 -7.74 -28.01 9.80
N SER A 238 -7.44 -29.08 10.54
CA SER A 238 -7.13 -29.00 11.97
C SER A 238 -5.91 -28.10 12.24
N LEU A 239 -4.85 -28.23 11.43
CA LEU A 239 -3.65 -27.40 11.51
C LEU A 239 -3.92 -25.92 11.18
N LYS A 240 -4.73 -25.62 10.15
CA LYS A 240 -5.13 -24.25 9.81
C LYS A 240 -5.91 -23.60 10.97
N ASN A 241 -6.86 -24.30 11.56
CA ASN A 241 -7.62 -23.81 12.72
C ASN A 241 -6.70 -23.59 13.95
N GLN A 242 -5.72 -24.46 14.15
CA GLN A 242 -4.74 -24.32 15.23
C GLN A 242 -3.85 -23.08 15.00
N LYS A 243 -3.39 -22.85 13.77
CA LYS A 243 -2.62 -21.64 13.39
C LYS A 243 -3.41 -20.37 13.72
N GLN A 244 -4.67 -20.28 13.29
CA GLN A 244 -5.50 -19.10 13.52
C GLN A 244 -5.72 -18.81 15.01
N ARG A 245 -5.88 -19.85 15.85
CA ARG A 245 -5.98 -19.69 17.31
C ARG A 245 -4.69 -19.12 17.90
N ILE A 246 -3.55 -19.63 17.47
CA ILE A 246 -2.23 -19.16 17.95
C ILE A 246 -1.97 -17.72 17.49
N GLU A 247 -2.30 -17.37 16.26
CA GLU A 247 -2.18 -15.98 15.76
C GLU A 247 -3.08 -15.02 16.54
N SER A 248 -4.26 -15.46 16.96
CA SER A 248 -5.14 -14.68 17.83
C SER A 248 -4.53 -14.48 19.23
N GLN A 249 -3.87 -15.52 19.79
CA GLN A 249 -3.17 -15.42 21.07
C GLN A 249 -1.96 -14.47 21.00
N ILE A 250 -1.21 -14.50 19.90
CA ILE A 250 -0.10 -13.57 19.66
C ILE A 250 -0.61 -12.13 19.67
N ALA A 251 -1.67 -11.84 18.91
CA ALA A 251 -2.24 -10.49 18.86
C ALA A 251 -2.72 -9.99 20.25
N GLU A 252 -3.29 -10.89 21.05
CA GLU A 252 -3.69 -10.57 22.43
C GLU A 252 -2.49 -10.27 23.33
N LEU A 253 -1.43 -11.09 23.27
CA LEU A 253 -0.19 -10.90 24.03
C LEU A 253 0.56 -9.63 23.59
N GLU A 254 0.58 -9.31 22.30
CA GLU A 254 1.17 -8.07 21.78
C GLU A 254 0.43 -6.84 22.34
N LYS A 255 -0.91 -6.91 22.44
CA LYS A 255 -1.72 -5.87 23.08
C LYS A 255 -1.42 -5.75 24.58
N LEU A 256 -1.29 -6.87 25.30
CA LEU A 256 -0.95 -6.89 26.72
C LEU A 256 0.47 -6.37 26.97
N SER A 257 1.42 -6.73 26.10
CA SER A 257 2.79 -6.22 26.12
C SER A 257 2.83 -4.71 25.92
N HIS A 258 2.04 -4.19 24.98
CA HIS A 258 1.92 -2.75 24.77
C HIS A 258 1.40 -2.02 26.01
N LEU A 259 0.34 -2.56 26.64
CA LEU A 259 -0.22 -2.00 27.87
C LEU A 259 0.78 -2.05 29.02
N CYS A 260 1.49 -3.17 29.20
CA CYS A 260 2.52 -3.32 30.21
C CYS A 260 3.66 -2.30 30.04
N ASN A 261 4.06 -2.01 28.80
CA ASN A 261 5.07 -0.97 28.51
C ASN A 261 4.57 0.44 28.92
N GLN A 262 3.29 0.74 28.69
CA GLN A 262 2.70 1.99 29.17
C GLN A 262 2.70 2.06 30.70
N ASP A 263 2.35 0.97 31.38
CA ASP A 263 2.38 0.89 32.85
C ASP A 263 3.80 1.06 33.42
N ILE A 264 4.82 0.47 32.78
CA ILE A 264 6.25 0.66 33.17
C ILE A 264 6.65 2.14 33.15
N LYS A 265 6.21 2.88 32.13
CA LYS A 265 6.48 4.31 31.97
C LYS A 265 5.80 5.15 33.04
N ALA A 266 4.58 4.77 33.44
CA ALA A 266 3.79 5.48 34.44
C ALA A 266 4.14 5.11 35.90
N GLU A 267 4.70 3.92 36.14
CA GLU A 267 4.96 3.40 37.49
C GLU A 267 6.16 4.07 38.15
N THR A 268 6.01 4.60 39.36
CA THR A 268 7.10 5.29 40.08
C THR A 268 7.74 4.41 41.15
N ASN A 269 7.08 3.33 41.57
CA ASN A 269 7.61 2.38 42.54
C ASN A 269 8.58 1.39 41.86
N LEU A 270 9.83 1.36 42.33
CA LEU A 270 10.89 0.51 41.76
C LEU A 270 10.56 -0.99 41.79
N ALA A 271 10.01 -1.49 42.91
CA ALA A 271 9.69 -2.91 43.04
C ALA A 271 8.59 -3.33 42.05
N LYS A 272 7.56 -2.49 41.88
CA LYS A 272 6.46 -2.74 40.94
C LYS A 272 6.88 -2.56 39.49
N ARG A 273 7.75 -1.59 39.18
CA ARG A 273 8.36 -1.44 37.85
C ARG A 273 9.19 -2.67 37.47
N ASN A 274 9.99 -3.21 38.40
CA ASN A 274 10.76 -4.43 38.15
C ASN A 274 9.86 -5.65 37.87
N GLN A 275 8.74 -5.79 38.59
CA GLN A 275 7.75 -6.83 38.31
C GLN A 275 7.14 -6.70 36.91
N LEU A 276 6.81 -5.49 36.48
CA LEU A 276 6.29 -5.23 35.13
C LEU A 276 7.34 -5.53 34.05
N HIS A 277 8.62 -5.23 34.28
CA HIS A 277 9.69 -5.64 33.36
C HIS A 277 9.78 -7.15 33.21
N THR A 278 9.73 -7.91 34.31
CA THR A 278 9.68 -9.38 34.25
C THR A 278 8.44 -9.88 33.49
N GLN A 279 7.28 -9.23 33.69
CA GLN A 279 6.06 -9.57 32.96
C GLN A 279 6.19 -9.30 31.45
N MET A 280 6.85 -8.22 31.06
CA MET A 280 7.12 -7.88 29.66
C MET A 280 8.10 -8.87 29.00
N ASP A 281 9.11 -9.35 29.72
CA ASP A 281 10.03 -10.39 29.26
C ASP A 281 9.31 -11.73 29.07
N ASN A 282 8.37 -12.06 29.97
CA ASN A 282 7.52 -13.25 29.85
C ASN A 282 6.63 -13.17 28.61
N TYR A 283 5.96 -12.04 28.35
CA TYR A 283 5.17 -11.85 27.14
C TYR A 283 6.01 -11.99 25.87
N SER A 284 7.21 -11.41 25.87
CA SER A 284 8.12 -11.49 24.72
C SER A 284 8.55 -12.95 24.45
N THR A 285 8.83 -13.70 25.52
CA THR A 285 9.17 -15.13 25.43
C THR A 285 7.99 -15.94 24.88
N GLU A 286 6.79 -15.73 25.42
CA GLU A 286 5.58 -16.44 25.02
C GLU A 286 5.19 -16.14 23.56
N ILE A 287 5.30 -14.88 23.13
CA ILE A 287 5.07 -14.46 21.74
C ILE A 287 6.05 -15.18 20.80
N ASN A 288 7.34 -15.23 21.14
CA ASN A 288 8.34 -15.92 20.31
C ASN A 288 8.04 -17.42 20.19
N GLU A 289 7.70 -18.10 21.29
CA GLU A 289 7.33 -19.51 21.27
C GLU A 289 6.07 -19.76 20.43
N LEU A 290 5.09 -18.85 20.45
CA LEU A 290 3.88 -18.96 19.63
C LEU A 290 4.18 -18.72 18.15
N TYR A 291 5.06 -17.77 17.81
CA TYR A 291 5.53 -17.61 16.43
C TYR A 291 6.26 -18.85 15.91
N ASP A 292 7.13 -19.47 16.72
CA ASP A 292 7.78 -20.73 16.37
C ASP A 292 6.77 -21.85 16.12
N LYS A 293 5.71 -21.94 16.95
CA LYS A 293 4.61 -22.90 16.74
C LYS A 293 3.86 -22.61 15.44
N VAL A 294 3.63 -21.36 15.07
CA VAL A 294 3.02 -20.99 13.77
C VAL A 294 3.89 -21.46 12.61
N GLN A 295 5.21 -21.26 12.68
CA GLN A 295 6.13 -21.71 11.63
C GLN A 295 6.17 -23.24 11.51
N GLN A 296 6.15 -23.97 12.63
CA GLN A 296 6.06 -25.43 12.63
C GLN A 296 4.75 -25.92 12.00
N ILE A 297 3.62 -25.26 12.28
CA ILE A 297 2.33 -25.60 11.69
C ILE A 297 2.33 -25.33 10.18
N ILE A 298 2.89 -24.21 9.73
CA ILE A 298 3.04 -23.90 8.29
C ILE A 298 3.89 -24.96 7.60
N ALA A 299 5.01 -25.37 8.19
CA ALA A 299 5.87 -26.43 7.65
C ALA A 299 5.12 -27.78 7.56
N GLN A 300 4.30 -28.11 8.55
CA GLN A 300 3.46 -29.32 8.52
C GLN A 300 2.40 -29.26 7.42
N ILE A 301 1.72 -28.12 7.26
CA ILE A 301 0.72 -27.92 6.19
C ILE A 301 1.37 -28.10 4.82
N ASN A 302 2.52 -27.46 4.57
CA ASN A 302 3.26 -27.57 3.32
C ASN A 302 3.71 -29.01 3.04
N LYS A 303 4.08 -29.77 4.07
CA LYS A 303 4.42 -31.19 3.93
C LYS A 303 3.21 -32.02 3.46
N PHE A 304 2.04 -31.81 4.05
CA PHE A 304 0.81 -32.52 3.66
C PHE A 304 0.26 -32.11 2.29
N GLN A 305 0.62 -30.93 1.76
CA GLN A 305 0.22 -30.48 0.43
C GLN A 305 1.13 -30.98 -0.69
N ASN A 306 2.36 -31.38 -0.36
CA ASN A 306 3.36 -31.91 -1.30
C ASN A 306 3.46 -33.45 -1.28
N THR A 307 2.54 -34.14 -0.61
CA THR A 307 2.45 -35.62 -0.56
C THR A 307 1.19 -36.07 -1.28
#